data_AF-A0A2V8CZX6-F1
#
_entry.id   AF-A0A2V8CZX6-F1
#
_cell.length_a   1.000
_cell.length_b   1.000
_cell.length_c   1.000
_cell.angle_alpha   90.00
_cell.angle_beta   90.00
_cell.angle_gamma   90.00
#
_symmetry.space_group_name_H-M   'P 1'
#
loop_
_entity.id
_entity.type
_entity.pdbx_description
1 polymer ?
#
loop_
_entity_poly.entity_id
_entity_poly.type
_entity_poly.pdbx_seq_one_letter_code
_entity_poly.pdbx_strand_id
1 'polypeptide(L)'
;MQEAGCLAKGSPIDGQGFVQIALGSASELEYHLLLAADLGLVTGEVYAPLETAVIDIKRMLTGLARRLLASAEARRPRLTADG
;
A
#
# COMPACT_ATOMS: atom_id res chain seq x y z
N MET A 1 8.44 -14.69 1.93
CA MET A 1 8.58 -13.47 2.75
C MET A 1 9.57 -12.59 2.02
N GLN A 2 9.10 -11.81 1.03
CA GLN A 2 9.98 -11.08 0.13
C GLN A 2 10.53 -9.86 0.87
N GLU A 3 11.84 -9.85 0.93
CA GLU A 3 12.71 -8.92 1.62
C GLU A 3 12.36 -7.47 1.25
N ALA A 4 12.19 -6.62 2.27
CA ALA A 4 12.14 -5.19 2.10
C ALA A 4 13.45 -4.76 1.41
N GLY A 5 13.32 -4.43 0.13
CA GLY A 5 14.42 -4.12 -0.76
C GLY A 5 15.32 -3.03 -0.20
N CYS A 6 16.63 -3.31 -0.32
CA CYS A 6 17.77 -2.46 -0.02
C CYS A 6 17.48 -0.96 -0.18
N LEU A 7 17.46 -0.25 0.95
CA LEU A 7 17.38 1.21 1.02
C LEU A 7 18.73 1.81 0.61
N ALA A 8 18.91 2.08 -0.67
CA ALA A 8 20.01 2.92 -1.14
C ALA A 8 19.84 4.33 -0.54
N LYS A 9 20.66 4.63 0.48
CA LYS A 9 20.75 5.94 1.14
C LYS A 9 21.02 7.02 0.07
N GLY A 10 19.98 7.79 -0.30
CA GLY A 10 20.10 8.93 -1.22
C GLY A 10 19.04 9.00 -2.33
N SER A 11 18.23 7.97 -2.56
CA SER A 11 17.07 8.11 -3.46
C SER A 11 15.93 8.82 -2.73
N PRO A 12 15.24 9.81 -3.34
CA PRO A 12 14.02 10.33 -2.76
C PRO A 12 13.08 9.14 -2.62
N ILE A 13 12.67 8.82 -1.39
CA ILE A 13 11.60 7.86 -1.15
C ILE A 13 10.40 8.47 -1.87
N ASP A 14 10.09 7.93 -3.05
CA ASP A 14 9.06 8.49 -3.89
C ASP A 14 7.69 8.17 -3.27
N GLY A 15 6.65 8.83 -3.78
CA GLY A 15 5.29 8.55 -3.33
C GLY A 15 4.91 7.06 -3.45
N GLN A 16 5.57 6.28 -4.32
CA GLN A 16 5.27 4.85 -4.47
C GLN A 16 5.75 4.06 -3.26
N GLY A 17 6.96 4.32 -2.76
CA GLY A 17 7.48 3.67 -1.55
C GLY A 17 6.56 3.83 -0.35
N PHE A 18 6.07 5.05 -0.10
CA PHE A 18 5.11 5.31 0.98
C PHE A 18 3.78 4.57 0.79
N VAL A 19 3.27 4.51 -0.44
CA VAL A 19 2.01 3.79 -0.73
C VAL A 19 2.18 2.28 -0.56
N GLN A 20 3.34 1.71 -0.88
CA GLN A 20 3.60 0.28 -0.63
C GLN A 20 3.66 -0.04 0.87
N ILE A 21 4.33 0.81 1.66
CA ILE A 21 4.34 0.65 3.13
C ILE A 21 2.91 0.71 3.67
N ALA A 22 2.12 1.70 3.24
CA ALA A 22 0.73 1.85 3.69
C ALA A 22 -0.16 0.65 3.31
N LEU A 23 0.02 0.08 2.11
CA LEU A 23 -0.67 -1.15 1.68
C LEU A 23 -0.29 -2.36 2.55
N GLY A 24 1.00 -2.47 2.91
CA GLY A 24 1.49 -3.49 3.84
C GLY A 24 0.84 -3.35 5.21
N SER A 25 0.91 -2.16 5.82
CA SER A 25 0.31 -1.88 7.12
C SER A 25 -1.21 -2.09 7.15
N ALA A 26 -1.92 -1.74 6.07
CA ALA A 26 -3.36 -1.99 5.99
C ALA A 26 -3.69 -3.49 5.91
N SER A 27 -2.85 -4.29 5.26
CA SER A 27 -3.01 -5.75 5.19
C SER A 27 -2.70 -6.42 6.54
N GLU A 28 -1.71 -5.92 7.27
CA GLU A 28 -1.43 -6.34 8.66
C GLU A 28 -2.61 -6.01 9.59
N LEU A 29 -3.20 -4.81 9.46
CA LEU A 29 -4.35 -4.40 10.24
C LEU A 29 -5.59 -5.26 9.96
N GLU A 30 -5.85 -5.62 8.70
CA GLU A 30 -6.93 -6.53 8.32
C GLU A 30 -6.80 -7.89 9.02
N TYR A 31 -5.57 -8.44 9.08
CA TYR A 31 -5.30 -9.67 9.80
C TYR A 31 -5.50 -9.50 11.32
N HIS A 32 -5.03 -8.40 11.90
CA HIS A 32 -5.24 -8.12 13.32
C HIS A 32 -6.72 -7.97 13.69
N LEU A 33 -7.53 -7.32 12.85
CA LEU A 33 -8.97 -7.19 13.05
C LEU A 33 -9.66 -8.56 13.02
N LEU A 34 -9.32 -9.39 12.03
CA LEU A 34 -9.85 -10.75 11.92
C LEU A 34 -9.51 -11.58 13.16
N LEU A 35 -8.23 -11.59 13.55
CA LEU A 35 -7.78 -12.32 14.73
C LEU A 35 -8.44 -11.82 16.02
N ALA A 36 -8.61 -10.50 16.17
CA ALA A 36 -9.28 -9.92 17.33
C ALA A 36 -10.76 -10.29 17.39
N ALA A 37 -11.44 -10.39 16.25
CA ALA A 37 -12.82 -10.87 16.18
C ALA A 37 -12.93 -12.36 16.53
N ASP A 38 -12.03 -13.20 16.00
CA ASP A 38 -11.97 -14.64 16.31
C ASP A 38 -11.74 -14.92 17.81
N LEU A 39 -10.93 -14.08 18.46
CA LEU A 39 -10.67 -14.16 19.90
C LEU A 39 -11.77 -13.51 20.77
N GLY A 40 -12.80 -12.91 20.16
CA GLY A 40 -13.87 -12.21 20.88
C GLY A 40 -13.42 -10.90 21.57
N LEU A 41 -12.27 -10.35 21.19
CA LEU A 41 -11.77 -9.07 21.70
C LEU A 41 -12.47 -7.86 21.07
N VAL A 42 -13.04 -8.05 19.89
CA VAL A 42 -13.81 -7.06 19.13
C VAL A 42 -15.16 -7.68 18.74
N THR A 43 -16.25 -6.97 19.00
CA THR A 43 -17.60 -7.44 18.63
C THR A 43 -17.85 -7.28 17.13
N GLY A 44 -18.80 -8.05 16.58
CA GLY A 44 -19.19 -7.93 15.18
C GLY A 44 -19.64 -6.51 14.78
N GLU A 45 -20.30 -5.80 15.69
CA GLU A 45 -20.74 -4.41 15.50
C GLU A 45 -19.57 -3.43 15.34
N VAL A 46 -18.42 -3.72 15.95
CA VAL A 46 -17.19 -2.92 15.82
C VAL A 46 -16.33 -3.43 14.67
N TYR A 47 -16.26 -4.74 14.46
CA TYR A 47 -15.46 -5.37 13.41
C TYR A 47 -15.93 -4.95 12.00
N ALA A 48 -17.22 -5.09 11.70
CA ALA A 48 -17.75 -4.85 10.35
C ALA A 48 -17.44 -3.45 9.78
N PRO A 49 -17.65 -2.33 10.52
CA PRO A 49 -17.30 -1.01 10.00
C PRO A 49 -15.78 -0.82 9.87
N LEU A 50 -14.97 -1.41 10.76
CA LEU A 50 -13.50 -1.32 10.69
C LEU A 50 -12.95 -2.10 9.50
N GLU A 51 -13.44 -3.32 9.27
CA GLU A 51 -13.07 -4.14 8.10
C GLU A 51 -13.40 -3.39 6.81
N THR A 52 -14.62 -2.85 6.71
CA THR A 52 -15.05 -2.06 5.55
C THR A 52 -14.11 -0.87 5.30
N ALA A 53 -13.76 -0.11 6.34
CA ALA A 53 -12.86 1.02 6.22
C ALA A 53 -11.46 0.61 5.75
N VAL A 54 -10.92 -0.50 6.28
CA VAL A 54 -9.61 -1.02 5.86
C VAL A 54 -9.62 -1.44 4.39
N ILE A 55 -10.68 -2.13 3.94
CA ILE A 55 -10.87 -2.53 2.54
C ILE A 55 -10.91 -1.30 1.62
N ASP A 56 -11.67 -0.28 1.99
CA ASP A 56 -11.80 0.95 1.19
C ASP A 56 -10.47 1.71 1.11
N ILE A 57 -9.72 1.81 2.22
CA ILE A 57 -8.38 2.39 2.22
C ILE A 57 -7.44 1.61 1.29
N LYS A 58 -7.44 0.27 1.33
CA LYS A 58 -6.61 -0.56 0.44
C LYS A 58 -6.97 -0.35 -1.03
N ARG A 59 -8.27 -0.22 -1.35
CA ARG A 59 -8.74 0.12 -2.71
C ARG A 59 -8.24 1.48 -3.17
N MET A 60 -8.35 2.50 -2.32
CA MET A 60 -7.86 3.85 -2.61
C MET A 60 -6.34 3.87 -2.81
N LEU A 61 -5.57 3.22 -1.92
CA LEU A 61 -4.12 3.11 -2.02
C LEU A 61 -3.68 2.36 -3.29
N THR A 62 -4.39 1.30 -3.65
CA THR A 62 -4.14 0.56 -4.90
C THR A 62 -4.36 1.46 -6.12
N GLY A 63 -5.44 2.25 -6.13
CA GLY A 63 -5.70 3.23 -7.17
C GLY A 63 -4.62 4.30 -7.25
N LEU A 64 -4.17 4.81 -6.11
CA LEU A 64 -3.10 5.81 -6.02
C LEU A 64 -1.76 5.24 -6.51
N ALA A 65 -1.39 4.03 -6.11
CA ALA A 65 -0.16 3.35 -6.56
C ALA A 65 -0.10 3.28 -8.10
N ARG A 66 -1.20 2.86 -8.74
CA ARG A 66 -1.31 2.80 -10.20
C ARG A 66 -1.12 4.17 -10.85
N ARG A 67 -1.72 5.22 -10.29
CA ARG A 67 -1.57 6.59 -10.81
C ARG A 67 -0.14 7.11 -10.67
N LEU A 68 0.53 6.83 -9.55
CA LEU A 68 1.91 7.21 -9.32
C LEU A 68 2.86 6.51 -10.29
N LEU A 69 2.65 5.21 -10.56
CA LEU A 69 3.41 4.45 -11.55
C LEU A 69 3.23 5.01 -12.96
N ALA A 70 1.98 5.22 -13.39
CA ALA A 70 1.68 5.82 -14.69
C ALA A 70 2.29 7.21 -14.86
N SER A 71 2.26 8.03 -13.80
CA SER A 71 2.84 9.37 -13.82
C SER A 71 4.38 9.33 -13.83
N ALA A 72 4.99 8.37 -13.16
CA ALA A 72 6.44 8.15 -13.19
C ALA A 72 6.91 7.72 -14.59
N GLU A 73 6.17 6.82 -15.25
CA GLU A 73 6.43 6.42 -16.63
C GLU A 73 6.32 7.60 -17.61
N ALA A 74 5.27 8.41 -17.49
CA ALA A 74 5.09 9.58 -18.34
C ALA A 74 6.20 10.64 -18.20
N ARG A 75 6.86 10.71 -17.03
CA ARG A 75 7.97 11.62 -16.76
C ARG A 75 9.34 11.06 -17.15
N ARG A 76 9.44 9.78 -17.52
CA ARG A 76 10.71 9.21 -17.96
C ARG A 76 11.11 9.88 -19.28
N PRO A 77 12.22 10.66 -19.34
CA PRO A 77 12.64 11.25 -20.59
C PRO A 77 12.88 10.12 -21.59
N ARG A 78 12.34 10.29 -22.81
CA ARG A 78 12.68 9.40 -23.93
C ARG A 78 14.18 9.55 -24.14
N LEU A 79 14.99 8.62 -23.63
CA LEU A 79 16.36 8.48 -24.13
C LEU A 79 16.20 8.18 -25.62
N THR A 80 16.51 9.19 -26.42
CA THR A 80 16.53 9.13 -27.87
C THR A 80 17.49 8.00 -28.25
N ALA A 81 16.91 6.90 -28.71
CA ALA A 81 17.57 6.09 -29.71
C ALA A 81 17.65 6.97 -30.96
N ASP A 82 18.76 7.66 -31.12
CA ASP A 82 19.12 8.28 -32.39
C ASP A 82 20.61 8.00 -32.63
N GLY A 83 20.87 7.47 -33.83
CA GLY A 83 22.14 7.34 -34.57
C GLY A 83 23.43 7.09 -33.82
#